data_AF-A0A8I1TTE8-F1
#
_entry.id   AF-A0A8I1TTE8-F1
#
_cell.length_a   1.000
_cell.length_b   1.000
_cell.length_c   1.000
_cell.angle_alpha   90.00
_cell.angle_beta   90.00
_cell.angle_gamma   90.00
#
_symmetry.space_group_name_H-M   'P 1'
#
loop_
_entity.id
_entity.type
_entity.pdbx_description
1 polymer ?
#
loop_
_entity_poly.entity_id
_entity_poly.type
_entity_poly.pdbx_seq_one_letter_code
_entity_poly.pdbx_strand_id
1 'polypeptide(L)'
;MATRTVTIEGFGDVIEQNDIVFVDFWAAWCVPCRMFAPVFEEASDQHPDIVFGKVDTEDQRELAAGFQIRSIPTLMVFREGVLVFSQPGALGPAQLDQLIDGVRSLDMRAVHAEVAAAKAVGQGSEVVR
;
A
#
# COMPACT_ATOMS: atom_id res chain seq x y z
N MET A 1 -4.32 -16.99 -2.20
CA MET A 1 -3.27 -17.01 -1.16
C MET A 1 -3.81 -16.17 -0.01
N ALA A 2 -3.73 -16.66 1.23
CA ALA A 2 -4.23 -15.87 2.36
C ALA A 2 -3.46 -14.54 2.50
N THR A 3 -4.18 -13.48 2.89
CA THR A 3 -3.57 -12.20 3.28
C THR A 3 -2.49 -12.41 4.34
N ARG A 4 -1.43 -11.58 4.30
CA ARG A 4 -0.32 -11.66 5.26
C ARG A 4 -0.38 -10.53 6.28
N THR A 5 -0.14 -10.84 7.55
CA THR A 5 0.13 -9.80 8.56
C THR A 5 1.49 -9.16 8.25
N VAL A 6 1.52 -7.83 8.19
CA VAL A 6 2.75 -7.06 7.97
C VAL A 6 3.01 -6.20 9.20
N THR A 7 4.25 -6.24 9.69
CA THR A 7 4.74 -5.46 10.82
C THR A 7 5.82 -4.48 10.36
N ILE A 8 6.18 -3.53 11.22
CA ILE A 8 7.25 -2.57 10.92
C ILE A 8 8.58 -3.24 10.56
N GLU A 9 8.93 -4.34 11.24
CA GLU A 9 10.19 -5.06 11.04
C GLU A 9 10.32 -5.65 9.63
N GLY A 10 9.21 -6.15 9.06
CA GLY A 10 9.18 -6.80 7.76
C GLY A 10 8.71 -5.90 6.61
N PHE A 11 8.24 -4.69 6.89
CA PHE A 11 7.56 -3.86 5.89
C PHE A 11 8.47 -3.52 4.69
N GLY A 12 9.72 -3.11 4.96
CA GLY A 12 10.70 -2.76 3.92
C GLY A 12 10.97 -3.95 2.99
N ASP A 13 11.32 -5.10 3.56
CA ASP A 13 11.55 -6.34 2.81
C ASP A 13 10.32 -6.72 1.97
N VAL A 14 9.13 -6.58 2.55
CA VAL A 14 7.86 -6.86 1.88
C VAL A 14 7.70 -6.04 0.60
N ILE A 15 8.00 -4.74 0.62
CA ILE A 15 7.83 -3.87 -0.54
C ILE A 15 9.00 -3.95 -1.54
N GLU A 16 10.19 -4.34 -1.09
CA GLU A 16 11.38 -4.46 -1.93
C GLU A 16 11.46 -5.80 -2.67
N GLN A 17 10.99 -6.89 -2.05
CA GLN A 17 11.09 -8.23 -2.61
C GLN A 17 9.89 -8.64 -3.48
N ASN A 18 8.88 -7.77 -3.62
CA ASN A 18 7.67 -8.06 -4.36
C ASN A 18 7.33 -6.90 -5.31
N ASP A 19 7.03 -7.23 -6.57
CA ASP A 19 6.76 -6.20 -7.58
C ASP A 19 5.49 -5.41 -7.28
N ILE A 20 4.46 -6.05 -6.71
CA ILE A 20 3.17 -5.41 -6.39
C ILE A 20 2.76 -5.78 -4.96
N VAL A 21 2.50 -4.77 -4.14
CA VAL A 21 2.05 -4.96 -2.75
C VAL A 21 0.88 -4.03 -2.45
N PHE A 22 -0.25 -4.62 -2.06
CA PHE A 22 -1.41 -3.93 -1.53
C PHE A 22 -1.38 -4.03 0.00
N VAL A 23 -1.59 -2.93 0.71
CA VAL A 23 -1.56 -2.88 2.18
C VAL A 23 -2.84 -2.24 2.71
N ASP A 24 -3.63 -3.02 3.45
CA ASP A 24 -4.79 -2.56 4.21
C ASP A 24 -4.38 -2.20 5.64
N PHE A 25 -4.47 -0.91 5.98
CA PHE A 25 -4.33 -0.41 7.35
C PHE A 25 -5.69 -0.46 8.04
N TRP A 26 -5.82 -1.31 9.04
CA TRP A 26 -7.09 -1.66 9.66
C TRP A 26 -7.01 -1.72 11.18
N ALA A 27 -8.16 -1.89 11.85
CA ALA A 27 -8.24 -2.24 13.27
C ALA A 27 -9.51 -3.05 13.55
N ALA A 28 -9.50 -3.91 14.57
CA ALA A 28 -10.62 -4.81 14.87
C ALA A 28 -11.93 -4.07 15.22
N TRP A 29 -11.84 -2.91 15.86
CA TRP A 29 -13.00 -2.11 16.27
C TRP A 29 -13.67 -1.38 15.08
N CYS A 30 -12.96 -1.23 13.97
CA CYS A 30 -13.41 -0.49 12.79
C CYS A 30 -14.42 -1.29 11.96
N VAL A 31 -15.70 -0.90 12.00
CA VAL A 31 -16.78 -1.55 11.23
C VAL A 31 -16.49 -1.54 9.71
N PRO A 32 -16.12 -0.41 9.08
CA PRO A 32 -15.83 -0.40 7.65
C PRO A 32 -14.65 -1.31 7.27
N CYS A 33 -13.64 -1.44 8.14
CA CYS A 33 -12.51 -2.34 7.93
C CYS A 33 -12.96 -3.81 7.89
N ARG A 34 -13.86 -4.21 8.81
CA ARG A 34 -14.41 -5.57 8.81
C ARG A 34 -15.25 -5.87 7.56
N MET A 35 -15.89 -4.87 6.98
CA MET A 35 -16.62 -5.02 5.71
C MET A 35 -15.67 -5.12 4.50
N PHE A 36 -14.52 -4.45 4.56
CA PHE A 36 -13.51 -4.49 3.51
C PHE A 36 -12.69 -5.78 3.53
N ALA A 37 -12.40 -6.32 4.71
CA ALA A 37 -11.60 -7.54 4.91
C ALA A 37 -11.97 -8.70 3.97
N PRO A 38 -13.24 -9.14 3.83
CA PRO A 38 -13.58 -10.25 2.92
C PRO A 38 -13.36 -9.90 1.43
N VAL A 39 -13.52 -8.64 1.03
CA VAL A 39 -13.24 -8.19 -0.34
C VAL A 39 -11.74 -8.27 -0.62
N PHE A 40 -10.93 -7.82 0.34
CA PHE A 40 -9.47 -7.84 0.24
C PHE A 40 -8.91 -9.28 0.25
N GLU A 41 -9.50 -10.16 1.07
CA GLU A 41 -9.14 -11.58 1.14
C GLU A 41 -9.48 -12.34 -0.15
N GLU A 42 -10.67 -12.13 -0.71
CA GLU A 42 -11.06 -12.72 -1.99
C GLU A 42 -10.13 -12.28 -3.14
N ALA A 43 -9.78 -10.99 -3.20
CA ALA A 43 -8.81 -10.50 -4.17
C ALA A 43 -7.43 -11.16 -4.00
N SER A 44 -6.99 -11.40 -2.76
CA SER A 44 -5.74 -12.12 -2.50
C SER A 44 -5.74 -13.58 -2.95
N ASP A 45 -6.92 -14.20 -3.03
CA ASP A 45 -7.08 -15.53 -3.56
C ASP A 45 -7.02 -15.58 -5.09
N GLN A 46 -7.51 -14.55 -5.76
CA GLN A 46 -7.54 -14.45 -7.22
C GLN A 46 -6.23 -13.95 -7.84
N HIS A 47 -5.40 -13.24 -7.09
CA HIS A 47 -4.19 -12.58 -7.59
C HIS A 47 -2.91 -13.06 -6.85
N PRO A 48 -2.43 -14.30 -7.11
CA PRO A 48 -1.29 -14.88 -6.40
C PRO A 48 0.06 -14.20 -6.72
N ASP A 49 0.12 -13.40 -7.80
CA ASP A 49 1.28 -12.57 -8.18
C ASP A 49 1.37 -11.27 -7.39
N ILE A 50 0.33 -10.91 -6.64
CA ILE A 50 0.27 -9.69 -5.84
C ILE A 50 0.30 -10.08 -4.37
N VAL A 51 1.04 -9.31 -3.57
CA VAL A 51 0.92 -9.50 -2.13
C VAL A 51 -0.10 -8.59 -1.51
N PHE A 52 -1.00 -9.18 -0.73
CA PHE A 52 -2.00 -8.50 0.09
C PHE A 52 -1.57 -8.54 1.56
N GLY A 53 -1.03 -7.43 2.04
CA GLY A 53 -0.63 -7.20 3.43
C GLY A 53 -1.72 -6.53 4.25
N LYS A 54 -1.82 -6.90 5.52
CA LYS A 54 -2.70 -6.25 6.51
C LYS A 54 -1.86 -5.73 7.66
N VAL A 55 -2.04 -4.45 8.00
CA VAL A 55 -1.37 -3.78 9.12
C VAL A 55 -2.43 -3.37 10.13
N ASP A 56 -2.39 -3.97 11.33
CA ASP A 56 -3.23 -3.51 12.43
C ASP A 56 -2.62 -2.23 13.02
N THR A 57 -3.35 -1.12 12.94
CA THR A 57 -2.86 0.19 13.40
C THR A 57 -2.78 0.30 14.92
N GLU A 58 -3.49 -0.56 15.67
CA GLU A 58 -3.39 -0.60 17.13
C GLU A 58 -2.07 -1.21 17.58
N ASP A 59 -1.62 -2.26 16.88
CA ASP A 59 -0.38 -2.98 17.18
C ASP A 59 0.84 -2.31 16.53
N GLN A 60 0.67 -1.75 15.33
CA GLN A 60 1.76 -1.16 14.52
C GLN A 60 1.67 0.36 14.47
N ARG A 61 1.58 1.01 15.63
CA ARG A 61 1.37 2.47 15.75
C ARG A 61 2.47 3.30 15.09
N GLU A 62 3.72 2.89 15.23
CA GLU A 62 4.86 3.58 14.63
C GLU A 62 4.80 3.51 13.10
N LEU A 63 4.48 2.33 12.56
CA LEU A 63 4.31 2.14 11.12
C LEU A 63 3.16 2.99 10.57
N ALA A 64 2.00 2.96 11.25
CA ALA A 64 0.85 3.79 10.90
C ALA A 64 1.18 5.29 10.97
N ALA A 65 1.95 5.73 11.97
CA ALA A 65 2.40 7.12 12.09
C ALA A 65 3.39 7.51 10.98
N GLY A 66 4.33 6.63 10.62
CA GLY A 66 5.28 6.85 9.53
C GLY A 66 4.59 7.03 8.18
N PHE A 67 3.49 6.31 7.95
CA PHE A 67 2.63 6.46 6.77
C PHE A 67 1.52 7.51 6.92
N GLN A 68 1.50 8.24 8.04
CA GLN A 68 0.53 9.29 8.35
C GLN A 68 -0.93 8.82 8.23
N ILE A 69 -1.22 7.59 8.66
CA ILE A 69 -2.57 7.02 8.63
C ILE A 69 -3.45 7.76 9.64
N ARG A 70 -4.45 8.49 9.14
CA ARG A 70 -5.39 9.30 9.95
C ARG A 70 -6.82 8.75 9.99
N SER A 71 -7.11 7.79 9.11
CA SER A 71 -8.42 7.16 8.98
C SER A 71 -8.24 5.72 8.55
N ILE A 72 -9.11 4.84 9.00
CA ILE A 72 -9.09 3.43 8.63
C ILE A 72 -10.48 2.99 8.13
N PRO A 73 -10.56 2.06 7.16
CA PRO A 73 -9.41 1.45 6.48
C PRO A 73 -8.69 2.47 5.58
N THR A 74 -7.40 2.28 5.37
CA THR A 74 -6.65 2.99 4.33
C THR A 74 -5.93 1.96 3.49
N LEU A 75 -6.14 2.02 2.17
CA LEU A 75 -5.45 1.16 1.22
C LEU A 75 -4.27 1.91 0.63
N MET A 76 -3.09 1.32 0.76
CA MET A 76 -1.89 1.75 0.06
C MET A 76 -1.46 0.68 -0.94
N VAL A 77 -0.94 1.11 -2.09
CA VAL A 77 -0.37 0.20 -3.09
C VAL A 77 1.02 0.64 -3.46
N PHE A 78 1.93 -0.33 -3.39
CA PHE A 78 3.31 -0.21 -3.79
C PHE A 78 3.53 -1.00 -5.09
N ARG A 79 4.28 -0.40 -6.01
CA ARG A 79 4.74 -1.02 -7.23
C ARG A 79 6.24 -0.83 -7.33
N GLU A 80 7.01 -1.92 -7.30
CA GLU A 80 8.47 -1.93 -7.30
C GLU A 80 9.06 -1.00 -6.23
N GLY A 81 8.54 -1.11 -4.99
CA GLY A 81 8.94 -0.27 -3.86
C GLY A 81 8.44 1.18 -3.89
N VAL A 82 7.75 1.62 -4.95
CA VAL A 82 7.20 2.97 -5.08
C VAL A 82 5.74 3.00 -4.64
N LEU A 83 5.38 3.92 -3.74
CA LEU A 83 3.97 4.17 -3.39
C LEU A 83 3.25 4.83 -4.58
N VAL A 84 2.33 4.09 -5.22
CA VAL A 84 1.60 4.54 -6.41
C VAL A 84 0.13 4.85 -6.13
N PHE A 85 -0.39 4.39 -4.99
CA PHE A 85 -1.75 4.68 -4.55
C PHE A 85 -1.81 4.77 -3.02
N SER A 86 -2.57 5.73 -2.51
CA SER A 86 -2.89 5.86 -1.09
C SER A 86 -4.25 6.52 -0.96
N GLN A 87 -5.24 5.78 -0.46
CA GLN A 87 -6.57 6.32 -0.29
C GLN A 87 -7.22 5.79 0.99
N PRO A 88 -7.79 6.68 1.82
CA PRO A 88 -8.65 6.27 2.91
C PRO A 88 -10.02 5.78 2.39
N GLY A 89 -10.60 4.84 3.11
CA GLY A 89 -11.91 4.26 2.83
C GLY A 89 -11.83 2.87 2.21
N ALA A 90 -12.92 2.12 2.40
CA ALA A 90 -13.06 0.77 1.84
C ALA A 90 -13.39 0.84 0.35
N LEU A 91 -12.79 -0.05 -0.44
CA LEU A 91 -13.18 -0.26 -1.84
C LEU A 91 -14.12 -1.46 -1.96
N GLY A 92 -15.11 -1.36 -2.84
CA GLY A 92 -15.89 -2.52 -3.27
C GLY A 92 -15.11 -3.38 -4.27
N PRO A 93 -15.54 -4.63 -4.53
CA PRO A 93 -14.81 -5.58 -5.40
C PRO A 93 -14.44 -5.00 -6.76
N ALA A 94 -15.42 -4.47 -7.51
CA ALA A 94 -15.18 -3.92 -8.84
C ALA A 94 -14.18 -2.75 -8.85
N GLN A 95 -14.14 -1.94 -7.79
CA GLN A 95 -13.21 -0.82 -7.70
C GLN A 95 -11.80 -1.29 -7.32
N LEU A 96 -11.70 -2.35 -6.51
CA LEU A 96 -10.43 -3.00 -6.20
C LEU A 96 -9.84 -3.68 -7.45
N ASP A 97 -10.67 -4.36 -8.24
CA ASP A 97 -10.24 -5.00 -9.50
C ASP A 97 -9.71 -3.96 -10.50
N GLN A 98 -10.44 -2.85 -10.67
CA GLN A 98 -10.00 -1.73 -11.50
C GLN A 98 -8.67 -1.14 -11.03
N LEU A 99 -8.46 -1.04 -9.72
CA LEU A 99 -7.19 -0.57 -9.16
C LEU A 99 -6.05 -1.56 -9.45
N ILE A 100 -6.31 -2.87 -9.32
CA ILE A 100 -5.34 -3.92 -9.65
C ILE A 100 -4.91 -3.83 -11.12
N ASP A 101 -5.87 -3.73 -12.04
CA ASP A 101 -5.60 -3.58 -13.47
C ASP A 101 -4.83 -2.29 -13.76
N GLY A 102 -5.24 -1.18 -13.14
CA GLY A 102 -4.55 0.10 -13.24
C GLY A 102 -3.09 0.01 -12.82
N VAL A 103 -2.81 -0.55 -11.64
CA VAL A 103 -1.46 -0.72 -11.10
C VAL A 103 -0.61 -1.66 -11.96
N ARG A 104 -1.21 -2.69 -12.57
CA ARG A 104 -0.53 -3.57 -13.53
C ARG A 104 -0.15 -2.86 -14.82
N SER A 105 -0.93 -1.87 -15.24
CA SER A 105 -0.73 -1.15 -16.50
C SER A 105 0.24 0.03 -16.43
N LEU A 106 0.72 0.40 -15.24
CA LEU A 106 1.64 1.53 -15.06
C LEU A 106 2.95 1.31 -15.85
N ASP A 107 3.42 2.34 -16.58
CA ASP A 107 4.77 2.35 -17.15
C ASP A 107 5.78 2.69 -16.05
N MET A 108 6.31 1.65 -15.41
CA MET A 108 7.24 1.83 -14.29
C MET A 108 8.53 2.51 -14.67
N ARG A 109 8.96 2.46 -15.94
CA ARG A 109 10.15 3.23 -16.37
C ARG A 109 9.89 4.73 -16.27
N ALA A 110 8.69 5.17 -16.65
CA ALA A 110 8.29 6.56 -16.52
C ALA A 110 8.13 6.95 -15.04
N VAL A 111 7.45 6.12 -14.24
CA VAL A 111 7.27 6.36 -12.80
C VAL A 111 8.62 6.49 -12.08
N HIS A 112 9.55 5.56 -12.31
CA HIS A 112 10.89 5.63 -11.70
C HIS A 112 11.68 6.85 -12.15
N ALA A 113 11.57 7.25 -13.42
CA ALA A 113 12.20 8.47 -13.92
C ALA A 113 11.66 9.73 -13.21
N GLU A 114 10.35 9.81 -12.99
CA GLU A 114 9.72 10.89 -12.24
C GLU A 114 10.13 10.91 -10.76
N VAL A 115 10.14 9.75 -10.10
CA VAL A 115 10.58 9.62 -8.70
C VAL A 115 12.05 10.04 -8.55
N ALA A 116 12.92 9.62 -9.47
CA ALA A 116 14.33 10.02 -9.47
C ALA A 116 14.49 11.53 -9.65
N ALA A 117 13.72 12.13 -10.56
CA ALA A 117 13.71 13.58 -10.78
C ALA A 117 13.22 14.33 -9.53
N ALA A 118 12.13 13.88 -8.89
CA ALA A 118 11.58 14.49 -7.68
C ALA A 118 12.57 14.43 -6.49
N LYS A 119 13.27 13.30 -6.31
CA LYS A 119 14.32 13.15 -5.29
C LYS A 119 15.50 14.10 -5.55
N ALA A 120 15.91 14.27 -6.81
CA ALA A 120 16.99 15.20 -7.17
C ALA A 120 16.62 16.67 -6.91
N VAL A 121 15.36 17.06 -7.12
CA VAL A 121 14.88 18.43 -6.84
C VAL A 121 14.77 18.70 -5.33
N GLY A 122 14.31 17.72 -4.54
CA GLY A 122 14.20 17.85 -3.08
C GLY A 122 15.55 17.99 -2.36
N GLN A 123 16.61 17.38 -2.89
CA GLN A 123 17.97 17.43 -2.32
C GLN A 123 18.75 18.70 -2.71
N GLY A 124 18.27 19.48 -3.67
CA GLY A 124 18.92 20.73 -4.12
C GLY A 124 18.58 21.96 -3.27
N SER A 125 17.59 21.89 -2.37
CA SER A 125 17.13 23.03 -1.57
C SER A 125 17.77 23.13 -0.17
N GLU A 126 18.61 22.19 0.23
CA GLU A 126 19.23 22.16 1.56
C GLU A 126 20.61 22.85 1.62
N VAL A 127 21.15 23.30 0.48
CA VAL A 127 22.50 23.93 0.38
C VAL A 127 22.44 25.47 0.33
N VAL A 128 21.28 26.08 0.50
CA VAL A 128 21.14 27.55 0.64
C VAL A 128 20.48 27.89 1.97
N ARG A 129 21.16 27.63 3.08
CA ARG A 129 21.01 28.34 4.36
C ARG A 129 22.33 28.36 5.11
#